data_AF-A0A0B8QQ48-F1
#
_entry.id   AF-A0A0B8QQ48-F1
#
_cell.length_a   1.000
_cell.length_b   1.000
_cell.length_c   1.000
_cell.angle_alpha   90.00
_cell.angle_beta   90.00
_cell.angle_gamma   90.00
#
_symmetry.space_group_name_H-M   'P 1'
#
loop_
_entity.id
_entity.type
_entity.pdbx_description
1 polymer ?
#
loop_
_entity_poly.entity_id
_entity_poly.type
_entity_poly.pdbx_seq_one_letter_code
_entity_poly.pdbx_strand_id
1 'polypeptide(L)'
;MTPCVEEATATFSAIEREQQQKLLTAQRAEYLTERLLAQVSAIQRELSTSHFRKDEPKHSSYYRKPISQLYQELSQHKEWERRLMDMVLDKHKALEQAAGFNRSNAQRAVLQTEQRLERCRQAIIKIEKQITFREQHQ
;
A
#
# COMPACT_ATOMS: atom_id res chain seq x y z
N MET A 1 4.68 -12.15 4.73
CA MET A 1 5.05 -13.50 4.27
C MET A 1 3.85 -14.44 4.25
N THR A 2 2.97 -14.43 5.25
CA THR A 2 1.71 -15.20 5.28
C THR A 2 0.87 -15.16 3.98
N PRO A 3 0.61 -13.99 3.34
CA PRO A 3 -0.25 -13.96 2.15
C PRO A 3 0.35 -14.62 0.91
N CYS A 4 1.68 -14.58 0.72
CA CYS A 4 2.33 -15.21 -0.43
C CYS A 4 2.31 -16.74 -0.34
N VAL A 5 2.41 -17.26 0.89
CA VAL A 5 2.33 -18.71 1.17
C VAL A 5 0.90 -19.22 1.00
N GLU A 6 -0.10 -18.46 1.46
CA GLU A 6 -1.52 -18.75 1.23
C GLU A 6 -1.85 -18.79 -0.28
N GLU A 7 -1.33 -17.85 -1.06
CA GLU A 7 -1.58 -17.80 -2.52
C GLU A 7 -0.94 -18.98 -3.28
N ALA A 8 0.30 -19.35 -2.92
CA ALA A 8 0.97 -20.52 -3.48
C ALA A 8 0.21 -21.82 -3.13
N THR A 9 -0.26 -21.93 -1.89
CA THR A 9 -1.04 -23.08 -1.40
C THR A 9 -2.38 -23.16 -2.13
N ALA A 10 -3.08 -22.04 -2.32
CA ALA A 10 -4.33 -21.98 -3.07
C ALA A 10 -4.15 -22.38 -4.54
N THR A 11 -3.03 -21.99 -5.16
CA THR A 11 -2.67 -22.35 -6.54
C THR A 11 -2.39 -23.84 -6.67
N PHE A 12 -1.65 -24.43 -5.72
CA PHE A 12 -1.43 -25.88 -5.66
C PHE A 12 -2.74 -26.66 -5.47
N SER A 13 -3.59 -26.25 -4.52
CA SER A 13 -4.90 -26.89 -4.32
C SER A 13 -5.86 -26.70 -5.50
N ALA A 14 -5.68 -25.68 -6.34
CA ALA A 14 -6.43 -25.54 -7.58
C ALA A 14 -5.99 -26.59 -8.62
N ILE A 15 -4.68 -26.82 -8.76
CA ILE A 15 -4.13 -27.87 -9.63
C ILE A 15 -4.64 -29.25 -9.21
N GLU A 16 -4.57 -29.57 -7.91
CA GLU A 16 -5.04 -30.87 -7.40
C GLU A 16 -6.53 -31.11 -7.67
N ARG A 17 -7.37 -30.10 -7.44
CA ARG A 17 -8.82 -30.19 -7.70
C ARG A 17 -9.13 -30.38 -9.18
N GLU A 18 -8.46 -29.63 -10.05
CA GLU A 18 -8.68 -29.71 -11.50
C GLU A 18 -8.19 -31.04 -12.08
N GLN A 19 -7.11 -31.62 -11.51
CA GLN A 19 -6.63 -32.96 -11.85
C GLN A 19 -7.62 -34.04 -11.41
N GLN A 20 -8.16 -33.96 -10.19
CA GLN A 20 -9.17 -34.90 -9.68
C GLN A 20 -10.46 -34.87 -10.51
N GLN A 21 -10.83 -33.71 -11.03
CA GLN A 21 -12.02 -33.53 -11.87
C GLN A 21 -11.78 -33.86 -13.35
N LYS A 22 -10.55 -34.24 -13.76
CA LYS A 22 -10.14 -34.45 -15.17
C LYS A 22 -10.42 -33.25 -16.10
N LEU A 23 -10.49 -32.04 -15.54
CA LEU A 23 -10.71 -30.79 -16.27
C LEU A 23 -9.39 -30.08 -16.61
N LEU A 24 -8.27 -30.64 -16.16
CA LEU A 24 -6.94 -30.08 -16.38
C LEU A 24 -6.49 -30.29 -17.83
N THR A 25 -6.69 -29.28 -18.67
CA THR A 25 -6.15 -29.25 -20.02
C THR A 25 -4.65 -28.96 -19.99
N ALA A 26 -3.91 -29.37 -21.03
CA ALA A 26 -2.46 -29.17 -21.11
C ALA A 26 -2.06 -27.69 -20.97
N GLN A 27 -2.79 -26.78 -21.64
CA GLN A 27 -2.55 -25.33 -21.54
C GLN A 27 -2.82 -24.77 -20.14
N ARG A 28 -3.80 -25.33 -19.43
CA ARG A 28 -4.15 -24.87 -18.08
C ARG A 28 -3.18 -25.43 -17.04
N ALA A 29 -2.69 -26.66 -17.25
CA ALA A 29 -1.61 -27.23 -16.47
C ALA A 29 -0.34 -26.37 -16.58
N GLU A 30 0.05 -26.01 -17.80
CA GLU A 30 1.22 -25.15 -18.08
C GLU A 30 1.10 -23.78 -17.38
N TYR A 31 -0.04 -23.09 -17.55
CA TYR A 31 -0.26 -21.81 -16.88
C TYR A 31 -0.20 -21.89 -15.35
N LEU A 32 -0.84 -22.91 -14.75
CA LEU A 32 -0.88 -23.05 -13.30
C LEU A 32 0.48 -23.47 -12.72
N THR A 33 1.25 -24.31 -13.41
CA THR A 33 2.58 -24.71 -12.98
C THR A 33 3.59 -23.57 -13.12
N GLU A 34 3.54 -22.80 -14.21
CA GLU A 34 4.34 -21.58 -14.36
C GLU A 34 4.05 -20.56 -13.27
N ARG A 35 2.75 -20.35 -12.96
CA ARG A 35 2.33 -19.46 -11.88
C ARG A 35 2.83 -19.93 -10.52
N LEU A 36 2.73 -21.23 -10.23
CA LEU A 36 3.23 -21.81 -8.98
C LEU A 36 4.75 -21.66 -8.87
N LEU A 37 5.48 -21.91 -9.96
CA LEU A 37 6.94 -21.74 -10.00
C LEU A 37 7.35 -20.29 -9.74
N ALA A 38 6.63 -19.31 -10.31
CA ALA A 38 6.85 -17.89 -10.05
C ALA A 38 6.59 -17.53 -8.58
N GLN A 39 5.49 -18.03 -7.99
CA GLN A 39 5.15 -17.81 -6.58
C GLN A 39 6.20 -18.40 -5.63
N VAL A 40 6.64 -19.64 -5.89
CA VAL A 40 7.69 -20.31 -5.09
C VAL A 40 9.03 -19.58 -5.22
N SER A 41 9.40 -19.15 -6.43
CA SER A 41 10.63 -18.36 -6.66
C SER A 41 10.62 -17.02 -5.93
N ALA A 42 9.45 -16.35 -5.87
CA ALA A 42 9.28 -15.12 -5.11
C ALA A 42 9.42 -15.36 -3.60
N ILE A 43 8.83 -16.43 -3.06
CA ILE A 43 8.97 -16.84 -1.65
C ILE A 43 10.44 -17.12 -1.33
N GLN A 44 11.14 -17.87 -2.20
CA GLN A 44 12.55 -18.21 -2.02
C GLN A 44 13.43 -16.96 -2.00
N ARG A 45 13.23 -16.01 -2.94
CA ARG A 45 13.96 -14.73 -2.96
C ARG A 45 13.73 -13.91 -1.70
N GLU A 46 12.49 -13.85 -1.23
CA GLU A 46 12.14 -13.12 0.00
C GLU A 46 12.77 -13.79 1.24
N LEU A 47 12.80 -15.13 1.31
CA LEU A 47 13.50 -15.84 2.38
C LEU A 47 15.01 -15.60 2.34
N SER A 48 15.63 -15.69 1.16
CA SER A 48 17.07 -15.44 0.97
C SER A 48 17.48 -14.01 1.28
N THR A 49 16.61 -13.03 1.04
CA THR A 49 16.89 -11.60 1.34
C THR A 49 16.43 -11.16 2.72
N SER A 50 15.52 -11.90 3.38
CA SER A 50 14.98 -11.54 4.69
C SER A 50 16.01 -11.51 5.81
N HIS A 51 17.03 -12.38 5.73
CA HIS A 51 18.14 -12.39 6.70
C HIS A 51 18.98 -11.12 6.58
N PHE A 52 19.37 -10.75 5.35
CA PHE A 52 20.15 -9.54 5.09
C PHE A 52 19.37 -8.26 5.41
N ARG A 53 18.05 -8.21 5.22
CA ARG A 53 17.21 -7.05 5.59
C ARG A 53 17.10 -6.81 7.11
N LYS A 54 17.34 -7.82 7.95
CA LYS A 54 17.36 -7.67 9.41
C LYS A 54 18.70 -7.10 9.91
N ASP A 55 19.78 -7.46 9.23
CA ASP A 55 21.14 -7.02 9.54
C ASP A 55 21.55 -5.74 8.78
N GLU A 56 20.75 -5.31 7.82
CA GLU A 56 20.92 -4.03 7.15
C GLU A 56 20.90 -2.91 8.22
N PRO A 57 21.98 -2.12 8.36
CA PRO A 57 21.94 -0.95 9.21
C PRO A 57 20.83 -0.05 8.68
N LYS A 58 19.70 -0.02 9.40
CA LYS A 58 18.58 0.88 9.10
C LYS A 58 19.18 2.26 8.95
N HIS A 59 19.17 2.81 7.73
CA HIS A 59 19.87 4.04 7.39
C HIS A 59 19.61 5.12 8.46
N SER A 60 20.59 5.31 9.36
CA SER A 60 20.53 6.30 10.44
C SER A 60 20.34 7.72 9.88
N SER A 61 20.69 7.92 8.59
CA SER A 61 20.44 9.17 7.86
C SER A 61 18.96 9.54 7.76
N TYR A 62 18.02 8.58 7.78
CA TYR A 62 16.58 8.88 7.81
C TYR A 62 16.18 9.60 9.11
N TYR A 63 16.89 9.33 10.21
CA TYR A 63 16.67 9.97 11.52
C TYR A 63 17.51 11.25 11.72
N ARG A 64 18.40 11.60 10.78
CA ARG A 64 19.29 12.77 10.84
C ARG A 64 18.78 14.00 10.08
N LYS A 65 17.49 14.09 9.75
CA LYS A 65 16.93 15.40 9.36
C LYS A 65 17.09 16.37 10.55
N PRO A 66 17.38 17.65 10.38
CA PRO A 66 17.33 18.62 11.48
C PRO A 66 15.87 18.83 11.95
N ILE A 67 15.67 19.17 13.23
CA ILE A 67 14.31 19.36 13.78
C ILE A 67 13.54 20.48 13.07
N SER A 68 14.26 21.53 12.64
CA SER A 68 13.71 22.61 11.80
C SER A 68 13.09 22.11 10.49
N GLN A 69 13.72 21.11 9.85
CA GLN A 69 13.17 20.50 8.64
C GLN A 69 11.89 19.69 8.94
N LEU A 70 11.80 19.05 10.10
CA LEU A 70 10.56 18.35 10.50
C LEU A 70 9.39 19.34 10.69
N TYR A 71 9.63 20.52 11.28
CA TYR A 71 8.59 21.56 11.36
C TYR A 71 8.21 22.12 10.00
N GLN A 72 9.17 22.28 9.08
CA GLN A 72 8.87 22.70 7.71
C GLN A 72 8.01 21.66 6.99
N GLU A 73 8.35 20.37 7.11
CA GLU A 73 7.56 19.27 6.57
C GLU A 73 6.16 19.24 7.21
N LEU A 74 6.05 19.40 8.53
CA LEU A 74 4.77 19.49 9.23
C LEU A 74 3.89 20.63 8.68
N SER A 75 4.46 21.82 8.52
CA SER A 75 3.76 22.99 7.99
C SER A 75 3.25 22.74 6.56
N GLN A 76 4.10 22.18 5.71
CA GLN A 76 3.75 21.83 4.34
C GLN A 76 2.62 20.77 4.28
N HIS A 77 2.70 19.74 5.12
CA HIS A 77 1.68 18.71 5.20
C HIS A 77 0.34 19.25 5.72
N LYS A 78 0.34 20.19 6.68
CA LYS A 78 -0.88 20.87 7.14
C LYS A 78 -1.52 21.74 6.05
N GLU A 79 -0.71 22.38 5.21
CA GLU A 79 -1.23 23.10 4.05
C GLU A 79 -1.84 22.16 3.01
N TRP A 80 -1.19 21.03 2.72
CA TRP A 80 -1.74 20.00 1.84
C TRP A 80 -3.03 19.40 2.38
N GLU A 81 -3.12 19.16 3.68
CA GLU A 81 -4.34 18.68 4.33
C GLU A 81 -5.49 19.66 4.10
N ARG A 82 -5.26 20.96 4.32
CA ARG A 82 -6.28 22.00 4.07
C ARG A 82 -6.77 21.97 2.63
N ARG A 83 -5.86 21.98 1.65
CA ARG A 83 -6.21 21.93 0.22
C ARG A 83 -6.92 20.63 -0.16
N LEU A 84 -6.53 19.49 0.43
CA LEU A 84 -7.19 18.21 0.19
C LEU A 84 -8.59 18.19 0.78
N MET A 85 -8.80 18.81 1.95
CA MET A 85 -10.13 18.95 2.55
C MET A 85 -11.06 19.79 1.67
N ASP A 86 -10.59 20.93 1.16
CA ASP A 86 -11.34 21.74 0.19
C ASP A 86 -11.68 20.93 -1.07
N MET A 87 -10.70 20.17 -1.59
CA MET A 87 -10.90 19.30 -2.75
C MET A 87 -11.94 18.20 -2.47
N VAL A 88 -11.94 17.59 -1.27
CA VAL A 88 -12.96 16.60 -0.89
C VAL A 88 -14.35 17.25 -0.90
N LEU A 89 -14.50 18.45 -0.35
CA LEU A 89 -15.77 19.19 -0.34
C LEU A 89 -16.26 19.49 -1.76
N ASP A 90 -15.37 19.96 -2.64
CA ASP A 90 -15.72 20.24 -4.03
C ASP A 90 -16.12 18.97 -4.80
N LYS A 91 -15.42 17.85 -4.58
CA LYS A 91 -15.77 16.57 -5.19
C LYS A 91 -17.10 16.02 -4.67
N HIS A 92 -17.43 16.23 -3.40
CA HIS A 92 -18.73 15.90 -2.84
C HIS A 92 -19.85 16.71 -3.50
N LYS A 93 -19.69 18.03 -3.64
CA LYS A 93 -20.65 18.88 -4.36
C LYS A 93 -20.83 18.44 -5.81
N ALA A 94 -19.74 18.09 -6.50
CA ALA A 94 -19.79 17.57 -7.87
C ALA A 94 -20.53 16.22 -7.95
N LEU A 95 -20.42 15.37 -6.93
CA LEU A 95 -21.15 14.11 -6.84
C LEU A 95 -22.65 14.32 -6.63
N GLU A 96 -23.04 15.29 -5.81
CA GLU A 96 -24.45 15.67 -5.60
C GLU A 96 -25.10 16.15 -6.89
N GLN A 97 -24.36 16.89 -7.71
CA GLN A 97 -24.81 17.41 -9.00
C GLN A 97 -24.74 16.38 -10.15
N ALA A 98 -23.98 15.30 -9.98
CA ALA A 98 -23.78 14.29 -11.02
C ALA A 98 -24.94 13.28 -11.10
N ALA A 99 -25.46 13.09 -12.32
CA ALA A 99 -26.49 12.11 -12.65
C ALA A 99 -26.01 11.03 -13.62
N GLY A 100 -26.65 9.86 -13.57
CA GLY A 100 -26.39 8.75 -14.48
C GLY A 100 -24.95 8.22 -14.41
N PHE A 101 -24.35 7.94 -15.57
CA PHE A 101 -23.00 7.37 -15.69
C PHE A 101 -21.89 8.26 -15.08
N ASN A 102 -22.10 9.58 -15.00
CA ASN A 102 -21.13 10.50 -14.40
C ASN A 102 -21.06 10.39 -12.86
N ARG A 103 -22.10 9.85 -12.22
CA ARG A 103 -22.16 9.68 -10.76
C ARG A 103 -21.14 8.67 -10.25
N SER A 104 -20.93 7.56 -10.96
CA SER A 104 -19.96 6.54 -10.56
C SER A 104 -18.51 7.05 -10.64
N ASN A 105 -18.21 7.85 -11.66
CA ASN A 105 -16.90 8.51 -11.81
C ASN A 105 -16.68 9.57 -10.72
N ALA A 106 -17.70 10.38 -10.42
CA ALA A 106 -17.64 11.34 -9.31
C ALA A 106 -17.42 10.65 -7.96
N GLN A 107 -18.09 9.52 -7.71
CA GLN A 107 -17.93 8.73 -6.48
C GLN A 107 -16.53 8.16 -6.33
N ARG A 108 -15.95 7.64 -7.42
CA ARG A 108 -14.56 7.19 -7.42
C ARG A 108 -13.60 8.35 -7.13
N ALA A 109 -13.85 9.53 -7.69
CA ALA A 109 -13.02 10.71 -7.47
C ALA A 109 -13.08 11.22 -6.01
N VAL A 110 -14.26 11.18 -5.38
CA VAL A 110 -14.43 11.46 -3.95
C VAL A 110 -13.57 10.49 -3.12
N LEU A 111 -13.78 9.19 -3.30
CA LEU A 111 -13.10 8.15 -2.52
C LEU A 111 -11.58 8.21 -2.66
N GLN A 112 -11.06 8.48 -3.86
CA GLN A 112 -9.63 8.67 -4.08
C GLN A 112 -9.07 9.89 -3.34
N THR A 113 -9.83 10.99 -3.30
CA THR A 113 -9.41 12.23 -2.63
C THR A 113 -9.43 12.06 -1.11
N GLU A 114 -10.45 11.38 -0.58
CA GLU A 114 -10.53 11.02 0.84
C GLU A 114 -9.37 10.10 1.27
N GLN A 115 -9.04 9.10 0.46
CA GLN A 115 -7.90 8.22 0.73
C GLN A 115 -6.58 9.00 0.78
N ARG A 116 -6.43 10.00 -0.10
CA ARG A 116 -5.24 10.88 -0.09
C ARG A 116 -5.21 11.76 1.17
N LEU A 117 -6.35 12.30 1.59
CA LEU A 117 -6.48 13.08 2.82
C LEU A 117 -6.08 12.25 4.04
N GLU A 118 -6.58 11.01 4.14
CA GLU A 118 -6.25 10.10 5.24
C GLU A 118 -4.75 9.78 5.29
N ARG A 119 -4.12 9.49 4.14
CA ARG A 119 -2.66 9.30 4.08
C ARG A 119 -1.90 10.56 4.52
N CYS A 120 -2.40 11.74 4.18
CA CYS A 120 -1.78 13.01 4.59
C CYS A 120 -1.85 13.20 6.11
N ARG A 121 -2.99 12.90 6.73
CA ARG A 121 -3.17 12.92 8.20
C ARG A 121 -2.24 11.96 8.91
N GLN A 122 -2.11 10.74 8.39
CA GLN A 122 -1.19 9.76 8.94
C GLN A 122 0.28 10.22 8.84
N ALA A 123 0.64 10.92 7.76
CA ALA A 123 1.97 11.51 7.62
C ALA A 123 2.21 12.63 8.66
N ILE A 124 1.23 13.51 8.88
CA ILE A 124 1.27 14.55 9.92
C ILE A 124 1.54 13.93 11.29
N ILE A 125 0.75 12.93 11.69
CA ILE A 125 0.89 12.25 12.99
C ILE A 125 2.29 11.63 13.15
N LYS A 126 2.85 11.06 12.08
CA LYS A 126 4.21 10.49 12.10
C LYS A 126 5.27 11.57 12.30
N ILE A 127 5.14 12.71 11.62
CA ILE A 127 6.05 13.84 11.77
C ILE A 127 5.95 14.43 13.17
N GLU A 128 4.74 14.62 13.71
CA GLU A 128 4.53 15.11 15.08
C GLU A 128 5.16 14.18 16.12
N LYS A 129 4.94 12.86 16.00
CA LYS A 129 5.61 11.87 16.87
C LYS A 129 7.13 11.95 16.78
N GLN A 130 7.67 12.17 15.58
CA GLN A 130 9.11 12.31 15.37
C GLN A 130 9.66 13.59 15.98
N ILE A 131 8.91 14.69 15.95
CA ILE A 131 9.27 15.95 16.62
C ILE A 131 9.27 15.73 18.14
N THR A 132 8.17 15.22 18.71
CA THR A 132 8.04 14.99 20.16
C THR A 132 9.13 14.06 20.70
N PHE A 133 9.42 12.96 19.98
CA PHE A 133 10.50 12.05 20.36
C PHE A 133 11.86 12.77 20.44
N ARG A 134 12.13 13.69 19.50
CA ARG A 134 13.40 14.43 19.50
C ARG A 134 13.46 15.48 20.58
N GLU A 135 12.38 16.19 20.85
CA GLU A 135 12.30 17.14 21.96
C GLU A 135 12.54 16.47 23.32
N GLN A 136 12.09 15.21 23.50
CA GLN A 136 12.27 14.45 24.74
C GLN A 136 13.68 13.87 24.92
N HIS A 137 14.43 13.69 23.82
CA HIS A 137 15.77 13.09 23.81
C HIS A 137 16.88 14.08 23.42
N GLN A 138 16.57 15.39 23.45
CA GLN A 138 17.52 16.50 23.30
C GLN A 138 17.99 17.01 24.65
#